data_AF-A0ABC9WSB1-F1
#
_entry.id   AF-A0ABC9WSB1-F1
#
_cell.length_a   1.000
_cell.length_b   1.000
_cell.length_c   1.000
_cell.angle_alpha   90.00
_cell.angle_beta   90.00
_cell.angle_gamma   90.00
#
_symmetry.space_group_name_H-M   'P 1'
#
loop_
_entity.id
_entity.type
_entity.pdbx_description
1 polymer ?
#
loop_
_entity_poly.entity_id
_entity_poly.type
_entity_poly.pdbx_seq_one_letter_code
_entity_poly.pdbx_strand_id
1 'polypeptide(L)'
;MRKDFSRHPGEHIVTWLLRCWDNGASSLELEGQEAKQLGSLSREGGIDKAIGKKTQALGLWRQLLSGMRERYPFSEDVVCHPGKQTSMERGIQYLRELAVWEMVYYDLDNAQLRTDPDEVQCTQPMWQKLVQSTPSSYANSLAVIDWKGEEAPTVDEVAG
;
A
#
# COMPACT_ATOMS: atom_id res chain seq x y z
N MET A 1 0.91 -1.31 -25.22
CA MET A 1 0.28 -2.40 -24.45
C MET A 1 -0.63 -1.76 -23.42
N ARG A 2 -1.95 -1.99 -23.45
CA ARG A 2 -2.84 -1.47 -22.40
C ARG A 2 -2.57 -2.28 -21.13
N LYS A 3 -2.14 -1.62 -20.06
CA LYS A 3 -1.92 -2.28 -18.77
C LYS A 3 -3.27 -2.50 -18.11
N ASP A 4 -3.49 -3.71 -17.60
CA ASP A 4 -4.74 -4.08 -16.94
C ASP A 4 -4.67 -3.68 -15.46
N PHE A 5 -5.48 -2.68 -15.10
CA PHE A 5 -5.64 -2.20 -13.73
C PHE A 5 -6.88 -2.80 -13.05
N SER A 6 -7.63 -3.68 -13.72
CA SER A 6 -8.79 -4.34 -13.14
C SER A 6 -8.37 -5.43 -12.18
N ARG A 7 -9.07 -5.55 -11.05
CA ARG A 7 -8.87 -6.55 -10.02
C ARG A 7 -9.30 -7.92 -10.54
N HIS A 8 -8.44 -8.92 -10.41
CA HIS A 8 -8.75 -10.27 -10.84
C HIS A 8 -9.74 -10.97 -9.89
N PRO A 9 -10.50 -11.99 -10.35
CA PRO A 9 -11.32 -12.82 -9.47
C PRO A 9 -10.50 -13.48 -8.36
N GLY A 10 -10.93 -13.31 -7.10
CA GLY A 10 -10.26 -13.88 -5.93
C GLY A 10 -8.99 -13.14 -5.49
N GLU A 11 -8.57 -12.08 -6.21
CA GLU A 11 -7.43 -11.27 -5.81
C GLU A 11 -7.78 -10.44 -4.56
N HIS A 12 -6.88 -10.42 -3.58
CA HIS A 12 -7.04 -9.55 -2.41
C HIS A 12 -6.84 -8.09 -2.81
N ILE A 13 -7.56 -7.20 -2.13
CA ILE A 13 -7.64 -5.80 -2.54
C ILE A 13 -6.29 -5.08 -2.46
N VAL A 14 -5.48 -5.38 -1.44
CA VAL A 14 -4.14 -4.82 -1.27
C VAL A 14 -3.17 -5.37 -2.31
N THR A 15 -3.24 -6.68 -2.61
CA THR A 15 -2.48 -7.31 -3.69
C THR A 15 -2.79 -6.68 -5.04
N TRP A 16 -4.07 -6.40 -5.31
CA TRP A 16 -4.51 -5.69 -6.50
C TRP A 16 -3.94 -4.27 -6.59
N LEU A 17 -3.99 -3.49 -5.51
CA LEU A 17 -3.39 -2.16 -5.47
C LEU A 17 -1.89 -2.20 -5.76
N LEU A 18 -1.16 -3.08 -5.10
CA LEU A 18 0.28 -3.23 -5.34
C LEU A 18 0.58 -3.59 -6.80
N ARG A 19 -0.24 -4.46 -7.42
CA ARG A 19 -0.11 -4.74 -8.85
C ARG A 19 -0.40 -3.52 -9.73
N CYS A 20 -1.37 -2.68 -9.36
CA CYS A 20 -1.59 -1.40 -10.05
C CYS A 20 -0.37 -0.49 -9.97
N TRP A 21 0.27 -0.40 -8.79
CA TRP A 21 1.54 0.30 -8.61
C TRP A 21 2.64 -0.26 -9.51
N ASP A 22 2.87 -1.58 -9.47
CA ASP A 22 3.88 -2.27 -10.30
C ASP A 22 3.61 -2.08 -11.80
N ASN A 23 2.34 -1.95 -12.18
CA ASN A 23 1.91 -1.59 -13.53
C ASN A 23 2.01 -0.08 -13.82
N GLY A 24 2.62 0.73 -12.97
CA GLY A 24 2.87 2.14 -13.20
C GLY A 24 1.63 3.03 -13.11
N ALA A 25 0.66 2.69 -12.24
CA ALA A 25 -0.49 3.54 -11.97
C ALA A 25 -0.08 4.96 -11.50
N SER A 26 1.12 5.13 -10.95
CA SER A 26 1.66 6.44 -10.57
C SER A 26 2.01 7.34 -11.76
N SER A 27 2.36 6.74 -12.91
CA SER A 27 2.70 7.48 -14.13
C SER A 27 1.50 7.90 -14.98
N LEU A 28 0.29 7.47 -14.58
CA LEU A 28 -0.93 7.70 -15.34
C LEU A 28 -1.76 8.80 -14.68
N GLU A 29 -1.62 10.05 -15.15
CA GLU A 29 -2.45 11.16 -14.70
C GLU A 29 -3.78 11.16 -15.46
N LEU A 30 -4.88 11.16 -14.72
CA LEU A 30 -6.23 11.13 -15.29
C LEU A 30 -7.15 12.00 -14.44
N GLU A 31 -8.17 12.58 -15.04
CA GLU A 31 -9.35 13.05 -14.32
C GLU A 31 -10.29 11.89 -14.00
N GLY A 32 -11.21 12.06 -13.04
CA GLY A 32 -12.16 11.01 -12.68
C GLY A 32 -13.05 10.56 -13.85
N GLN A 33 -13.33 11.44 -14.83
CA GLN A 33 -14.06 11.05 -16.04
C GLN A 33 -13.22 10.20 -16.99
N GLU A 34 -11.92 10.48 -17.10
CA GLU A 34 -11.00 9.69 -17.92
C GLU A 34 -10.73 8.33 -17.27
N ALA A 35 -10.65 8.27 -15.94
CA ALA A 35 -10.53 7.02 -15.19
C ALA A 35 -11.71 6.07 -15.45
N LYS A 36 -12.93 6.58 -15.74
CA LYS A 36 -14.08 5.73 -16.12
C LYS A 36 -13.85 4.99 -17.44
N GLN A 37 -12.99 5.49 -18.32
CA GLN A 37 -12.65 4.83 -19.58
C GLN A 37 -11.78 3.59 -19.37
N LEU A 38 -11.17 3.44 -18.19
CA LEU A 38 -10.45 2.23 -17.79
C LEU A 38 -11.39 1.06 -17.44
N GLY A 39 -12.70 1.31 -17.36
CA GLY A 39 -13.70 0.32 -16.98
C GLY A 39 -13.78 0.12 -15.47
N SER A 40 -14.41 -0.99 -15.05
CA SER A 40 -14.50 -1.33 -13.63
C SER A 40 -13.17 -1.87 -13.13
N LEU A 41 -12.53 -1.13 -12.24
CA LEU A 41 -11.23 -1.45 -11.68
C LEU A 41 -11.37 -2.44 -10.52
N SER A 42 -12.15 -2.10 -9.48
CA SER A 42 -12.12 -2.86 -8.23
C SER A 42 -13.15 -4.01 -8.17
N ARG A 43 -14.08 -4.06 -9.12
CA ARG A 43 -15.33 -4.86 -9.11
C ARG A 43 -16.30 -4.51 -7.97
N GLU A 44 -15.86 -3.75 -6.97
CA GLU A 44 -16.65 -3.19 -5.90
C GLU A 44 -17.00 -1.74 -6.25
N GLY A 45 -18.24 -1.49 -6.69
CA GLY A 45 -18.62 -0.19 -7.26
C GLY A 45 -18.36 1.04 -6.39
N GLY A 46 -18.05 0.89 -5.10
CA GLY A 46 -17.66 1.98 -4.21
C GLY A 46 -16.35 2.69 -4.62
N ILE A 47 -15.30 1.94 -4.97
CA ILE A 47 -13.99 2.53 -5.32
C ILE A 47 -14.06 3.19 -6.69
N ASP A 48 -14.65 2.50 -7.67
CA ASP A 48 -14.84 3.03 -9.03
C ASP A 48 -15.68 4.32 -9.02
N LYS A 49 -16.70 4.38 -8.16
CA LYS A 49 -17.53 5.58 -7.96
C LYS A 49 -16.77 6.71 -7.26
N ALA A 50 -15.93 6.42 -6.27
CA ALA A 50 -15.11 7.41 -5.59
C ALA A 50 -14.13 8.08 -6.57
N ILE A 51 -13.42 7.26 -7.35
CA ILE A 51 -12.49 7.72 -8.39
C ILE A 51 -13.24 8.56 -9.44
N GLY A 52 -14.36 8.06 -9.93
CA GLY A 52 -15.13 8.71 -11.00
C GLY A 52 -15.77 10.06 -10.65
N LYS A 53 -15.73 10.48 -9.37
CA LYS A 53 -16.21 11.80 -8.91
C LYS A 53 -15.10 12.86 -8.84
N LYS A 54 -13.83 12.46 -8.91
CA LYS A 54 -12.70 13.38 -8.77
C LYS A 54 -12.58 14.26 -10.01
N THR A 55 -12.56 15.58 -9.80
CA THR A 55 -12.43 16.57 -10.86
C THR A 55 -10.99 17.03 -11.06
N GLN A 56 -10.11 16.80 -10.06
CA GLN A 56 -8.69 17.10 -10.18
C GLN A 56 -7.97 15.97 -10.91
N ALA A 57 -7.15 16.33 -11.89
CA ALA A 57 -6.19 15.41 -12.50
C ALA A 57 -5.17 14.98 -11.44
N LEU A 58 -5.15 13.69 -11.13
CA LEU A 58 -4.21 13.07 -10.19
C LEU A 58 -3.70 11.77 -10.80
N GLY A 59 -2.51 11.34 -10.42
CA GLY A 59 -2.03 9.99 -10.76
C GLY A 59 -3.03 8.93 -10.31
N LEU A 60 -3.32 7.94 -11.16
CA LEU A 60 -4.26 6.84 -10.91
C LEU A 60 -3.96 6.16 -9.57
N TRP A 61 -2.69 6.04 -9.21
CA TRP A 61 -2.28 5.53 -7.91
C TRP A 61 -2.87 6.32 -6.73
N ARG A 62 -2.76 7.65 -6.72
CA ARG A 62 -3.34 8.50 -5.67
C ARG A 62 -4.87 8.40 -5.68
N GLN A 63 -5.47 8.26 -6.86
CA GLN A 63 -6.92 8.10 -6.97
C GLN A 63 -7.39 6.79 -6.35
N LEU A 64 -6.66 5.69 -6.58
CA LEU A 64 -6.91 4.37 -6.00
C LEU A 64 -6.75 4.38 -4.48
N LEU A 65 -5.68 4.96 -3.94
CA LEU A 65 -5.46 5.05 -2.49
C LEU A 65 -6.59 5.83 -1.79
N SER A 66 -6.96 6.99 -2.33
CA SER A 66 -8.06 7.77 -1.74
C SER A 66 -9.43 7.11 -1.96
N GLY A 67 -9.67 6.45 -3.10
CA GLY A 67 -10.90 5.70 -3.34
C GLY A 67 -11.05 4.49 -2.40
N MET A 68 -9.92 3.85 -2.06
CA MET A 68 -9.85 2.81 -1.04
C MET A 68 -10.20 3.35 0.34
N ARG A 69 -9.60 4.47 0.74
CA ARG A 69 -9.90 5.11 2.03
C ARG A 69 -11.36 5.55 2.16
N GLU A 70 -11.96 6.06 1.08
CA GLU A 70 -13.39 6.40 1.05
C GLU A 70 -14.29 5.18 1.19
N ARG A 71 -13.88 4.04 0.63
CA ARG A 71 -14.65 2.79 0.68
C ARG A 71 -14.51 2.07 2.02
N TYR A 72 -13.30 2.05 2.57
CA TYR A 72 -12.93 1.41 3.82
C TYR A 72 -12.30 2.47 4.73
N PRO A 73 -13.11 3.18 5.52
CA PRO A 73 -12.61 4.23 6.39
C PRO A 73 -11.79 3.66 7.56
N PHE A 74 -12.01 2.40 7.92
CA PHE A 74 -11.34 1.72 9.02
C PHE A 74 -10.34 0.70 8.53
N SER A 75 -9.18 0.66 9.19
CA SER A 75 -8.03 -0.15 8.80
C SER A 75 -8.32 -1.66 8.94
N GLU A 76 -9.22 -2.00 9.86
CA GLU A 76 -9.68 -3.33 10.21
C GLU A 76 -10.54 -3.97 9.11
N ASP A 77 -11.14 -3.15 8.23
CA ASP A 77 -11.97 -3.62 7.12
C ASP A 77 -11.13 -4.18 5.95
N VAL A 78 -9.82 -3.92 5.96
CA VAL A 78 -8.89 -4.36 4.90
C VAL A 78 -7.79 -5.23 5.51
N VAL A 79 -7.75 -6.49 5.07
CA VAL A 79 -6.81 -7.49 5.58
C VAL A 79 -5.69 -7.77 4.57
N CYS A 80 -4.44 -7.58 5.00
CA CYS A 80 -3.27 -8.09 4.28
C CYS A 80 -3.12 -9.58 4.57
N HIS A 81 -3.20 -10.41 3.53
CA HIS A 81 -3.11 -11.86 3.66
C HIS A 81 -1.67 -12.31 3.43
N PRO A 82 -0.94 -12.78 4.44
CA PRO A 82 0.46 -13.20 4.26
C PRO A 82 0.66 -14.36 3.29
N GLY A 83 -0.42 -15.06 2.92
CA GLY A 83 -0.34 -16.33 2.20
C GLY A 83 0.49 -17.35 2.99
N LYS A 84 0.83 -18.48 2.36
CA LYS A 84 1.86 -19.36 2.90
C LYS A 84 3.21 -18.68 2.60
N GLN A 85 3.82 -18.04 3.59
CA GLN A 85 5.16 -17.43 3.45
C GLN A 85 6.25 -18.51 3.34
N THR A 86 6.25 -19.31 2.28
CA THR A 86 7.20 -20.41 2.11
C THR A 86 8.56 -19.98 1.58
N SER A 87 8.69 -18.72 1.13
CA SER A 87 9.90 -18.19 0.50
C SER A 87 10.12 -16.71 0.83
N MET A 88 11.36 -16.24 0.62
CA MET A 88 11.74 -14.84 0.83
C MET A 88 10.95 -13.90 -0.08
N GLU A 89 10.68 -14.29 -1.32
CA GLU A 89 9.92 -13.49 -2.29
C GLU A 89 8.48 -13.25 -1.79
N ARG A 90 7.88 -14.25 -1.13
CA ARG A 90 6.56 -14.09 -0.50
C ARG A 90 6.61 -13.21 0.75
N GLY A 91 7.70 -13.28 1.51
CA GLY A 91 7.95 -12.35 2.63
C GLY A 91 8.08 -10.90 2.18
N ILE A 92 8.87 -10.65 1.13
CA ILE A 92 9.05 -9.34 0.51
C ILE A 92 7.71 -8.84 -0.04
N GLN A 93 6.97 -9.68 -0.79
CA GLN A 93 5.66 -9.31 -1.31
C GLN A 93 4.69 -8.91 -0.18
N TYR A 94 4.67 -9.67 0.91
CA TYR A 94 3.81 -9.34 2.06
C TYR A 94 4.19 -8.02 2.72
N LEU A 95 5.50 -7.72 2.85
CA LEU A 95 5.96 -6.41 3.33
C LEU A 95 5.48 -5.27 2.44
N ARG A 96 5.57 -5.43 1.10
CA ARG A 96 5.06 -4.42 0.15
C ARG A 96 3.55 -4.26 0.26
N GLU A 97 2.80 -5.34 0.49
CA GLU A 97 1.36 -5.26 0.75
C GLU A 97 1.06 -4.53 2.07
N LEU A 98 1.82 -4.79 3.13
CA LEU A 98 1.71 -4.03 4.38
C LEU A 98 2.04 -2.54 4.15
N ALA A 99 3.04 -2.21 3.34
CA ALA A 99 3.38 -0.83 3.00
C ALA A 99 2.23 -0.12 2.27
N VAL A 100 1.61 -0.77 1.28
CA VAL A 100 0.41 -0.22 0.61
C VAL A 100 -0.73 0.01 1.61
N TRP A 101 -0.93 -0.91 2.55
CA TRP A 101 -1.95 -0.76 3.59
C TRP A 101 -1.63 0.45 4.50
N GLU A 102 -0.39 0.60 4.95
CA GLU A 102 0.05 1.76 5.72
C GLU A 102 -0.16 3.06 4.93
N MET A 103 0.16 3.10 3.64
CA MET A 103 -0.09 4.28 2.80
C MET A 103 -1.58 4.65 2.71
N VAL A 104 -2.49 3.67 2.74
CA VAL A 104 -3.93 3.93 2.76
C VAL A 104 -4.37 4.49 4.12
N TYR A 105 -3.76 4.02 5.22
CA TYR A 105 -4.31 4.25 6.57
C TYR A 105 -3.57 5.25 7.46
N TYR A 106 -2.26 5.45 7.27
CA TYR A 106 -1.40 6.13 8.23
C TYR A 106 -0.80 7.47 7.75
N ASP A 107 -0.90 7.87 6.47
CA ASP A 107 -0.37 9.18 6.04
C ASP A 107 -1.01 9.76 4.76
N LEU A 108 -2.17 10.41 4.87
CA LEU A 108 -2.78 11.18 3.77
C LEU A 108 -2.83 12.70 4.03
N ASP A 109 -2.65 13.15 5.27
CA ASP A 109 -2.72 14.58 5.63
C ASP A 109 -1.38 15.31 5.40
N ASN A 110 -0.28 14.59 5.21
CA ASN A 110 0.96 15.18 4.71
C ASN A 110 0.92 15.25 3.18
N ALA A 111 1.00 16.46 2.65
CA ALA A 111 1.14 16.73 1.23
C ALA A 111 2.39 16.06 0.58
N GLN A 112 3.33 15.56 1.39
CA GLN A 112 4.46 14.73 0.97
C GLN A 112 4.11 13.23 0.96
N LEU A 113 2.95 12.90 0.39
CA LEU A 113 2.52 11.51 0.22
C LEU A 113 3.66 10.68 -0.35
N ARG A 114 4.27 9.81 0.47
CA ARG A 114 5.14 8.76 -0.05
C ARG A 114 4.29 8.00 -1.05
N THR A 115 4.65 8.11 -2.33
CA THR A 115 3.89 7.44 -3.38
C THR A 115 4.41 6.05 -3.67
N ASP A 116 5.62 5.72 -3.24
CA ASP A 116 6.23 4.43 -3.49
C ASP A 116 6.09 3.50 -2.27
N PRO A 117 5.41 2.34 -2.38
CA PRO A 117 5.36 1.34 -1.32
C PRO A 117 6.75 0.78 -0.95
N ASP A 118 7.73 0.84 -1.86
CA ASP A 118 9.09 0.35 -1.61
C ASP A 118 9.94 1.33 -0.79
N GLU A 119 9.51 2.59 -0.67
CA GLU A 119 10.16 3.62 0.15
C GLU A 119 9.51 3.79 1.53
N VAL A 120 8.43 3.04 1.81
CA VAL A 120 7.78 3.07 3.11
C VAL A 120 8.71 2.43 4.13
N GLN A 121 9.24 3.24 5.04
CA GLN A 121 9.91 2.73 6.22
C GLN A 121 8.99 1.76 6.94
N CYS A 122 9.51 0.56 7.20
CA CYS A 122 8.79 -0.42 7.98
C CYS A 122 8.40 0.22 9.33
N THR A 123 7.24 -0.10 9.86
CA THR A 123 6.83 0.35 11.19
C THR A 123 6.93 -0.83 12.16
N GLN A 124 6.98 -0.57 13.47
CA GLN A 124 6.95 -1.65 14.45
C GLN A 124 5.72 -2.57 14.27
N PRO A 125 4.50 -2.07 14.01
CA PRO A 125 3.35 -2.92 13.66
C PRO A 125 3.55 -3.76 12.39
N MET A 126 4.12 -3.21 11.31
CA MET A 126 4.43 -3.97 10.10
C MET A 126 5.41 -5.11 10.40
N TRP A 127 6.47 -4.81 11.16
CA TRP A 127 7.48 -5.78 11.56
C TRP A 127 6.88 -6.94 12.36
N GLN A 128 6.02 -6.63 13.33
CA GLN A 128 5.33 -7.65 14.11
C GLN A 128 4.46 -8.56 13.23
N LYS A 129 3.70 -7.99 12.28
CA LYS A 129 2.88 -8.77 11.34
C LYS A 129 3.76 -9.67 10.46
N LEU A 130 4.91 -9.18 9.99
CA LEU A 130 5.86 -9.99 9.23
C LEU A 130 6.38 -11.17 10.05
N VAL A 131 6.91 -10.92 11.25
CA VAL A 131 7.48 -11.98 12.10
C VAL A 131 6.41 -13.02 12.45
N GLN A 132 5.17 -12.60 12.76
CA GLN A 132 4.06 -13.50 13.09
C GLN A 132 3.59 -14.36 11.91
N SER A 133 3.79 -13.89 10.67
CA SER A 133 3.40 -14.62 9.46
C SER A 133 4.50 -15.53 8.92
N THR A 134 5.72 -15.39 9.44
CA THR A 134 6.90 -16.11 8.98
C THR A 134 6.88 -17.57 9.47
N PRO A 135 7.28 -18.55 8.64
CA PRO A 135 7.42 -19.93 9.10
C PRO A 135 8.40 -20.05 10.26
N SER A 136 8.17 -21.03 11.13
CA SER A 136 9.02 -21.30 12.30
C SER A 136 10.51 -21.48 11.96
N SER A 137 10.83 -21.95 10.75
CA SER A 137 12.21 -22.09 10.27
C SER A 137 12.97 -20.76 10.15
N TYR A 138 12.27 -19.65 9.94
CA TYR A 138 12.86 -18.32 9.78
C TYR A 138 12.47 -17.34 10.90
N ALA A 139 11.41 -17.66 11.66
CA ALA A 139 10.88 -16.80 12.72
C ALA A 139 11.94 -16.42 13.76
N ASN A 140 12.80 -17.37 14.17
CA ASN A 140 13.86 -17.09 15.14
C ASN A 140 14.93 -16.14 14.58
N SER A 141 15.30 -16.31 13.31
CA SER A 141 16.29 -15.44 12.66
C SER A 141 15.76 -14.01 12.48
N LEU A 142 14.47 -13.86 12.15
CA LEU A 142 13.84 -12.55 12.07
C LEU A 142 13.63 -11.93 13.46
N ALA A 143 13.21 -12.71 14.47
CA ALA A 143 12.99 -12.19 15.82
C ALA A 143 14.26 -11.62 16.48
N VAL A 144 15.45 -12.08 16.06
CA VAL A 144 16.74 -11.56 16.53
C VAL A 144 17.11 -10.23 15.86
N ILE A 145 16.54 -9.92 14.70
CA ILE A 145 16.72 -8.62 14.05
C ILE A 145 15.89 -7.61 14.86
N ASP A 146 16.57 -6.82 15.68
CA ASP A 146 15.94 -5.76 16.46
C ASP A 146 15.37 -4.68 15.54
N TRP A 147 14.19 -4.17 15.89
CA TRP A 147 13.57 -3.05 15.20
C TRP A 147 14.36 -1.78 15.53
N LYS A 148 15.35 -1.43 14.70
CA LYS A 148 15.97 -0.10 14.72
C LYS A 148 15.16 0.85 13.86
N GLY A 149 14.08 1.41 14.43
CA GLY A 149 13.48 2.61 13.86
C GLY A 149 14.50 3.74 13.88
N GLU A 150 14.65 4.49 12.79
CA GLU A 150 15.41 5.74 12.82
C GLU A 150 14.71 6.72 13.78
N GLU A 151 15.16 6.78 15.03
CA GLU A 151 15.06 8.03 15.77
C GLU A 151 15.99 9.01 15.05
N ALA A 152 15.40 9.96 14.33
CA ALA A 152 16.15 11.09 13.81
C ALA A 152 16.98 11.69 14.95
N PRO A 153 18.29 11.93 14.77
CA PRO A 153 19.06 12.59 15.81
C PRO A 153 18.45 13.98 16.00
N THR A 154 17.83 14.21 17.16
CA THR A 154 17.56 15.56 17.65
C THR A 154 18.92 16.23 17.75
N VAL A 155 19.21 17.10 16.79
CA VAL A 155 20.35 18.01 16.84
C VAL A 155 20.07 18.93 18.02
N ASP A 156 20.63 18.59 19.17
CA ASP A 156 20.73 19.51 20.30
C ASP A 156 21.76 20.56 19.90
N GLU A 157 21.25 21.64 19.32
CA GLU A 157 21.98 22.89 19.14
C GLU A 157 22.04 23.58 20.51
N VAL A 158 23.09 23.31 21.29
CA VAL A 158 23.44 24.17 22.42
C VAL A 158 24.88 24.64 22.23
N ALA A 159 24.96 25.92 21.86
CA ALA A 159 26.16 26.72 21.84
C ALA A 159 26.92 26.65 23.17
N GLY A 160 28.23 26.49 23.07
CA GLY A 160 29.21 26.79 24.11
C GLY A 160 30.32 27.65 23.52
#